data_AF-A0A935LIJ0-F1
#
_entry.id   AF-A0A935LIJ0-F1
#
_cell.length_a   1.000
_cell.length_b   1.000
_cell.length_c   1.000
_cell.angle_alpha   90.00
_cell.angle_beta   90.00
_cell.angle_gamma   90.00
#
_symmetry.space_group_name_H-M   'P 1'
#
loop_
_entity.id
_entity.type
_entity.pdbx_description
1 polymer ?
#
loop_
_entity_poly.entity_id
_entity_poly.type
_entity_poly.pdbx_seq_one_letter_code
_entity_poly.pdbx_strand_id
1 'polypeptide(L)'
;MFLGASLYRSGIGYVSDPAHDLGVALNMGANAVSRPFALPTGLPDGNYDLLVTLYLDIDDNAAINSGDLALTTTTLPGAVTISTLDAVFANGFEATP
;
A
#
# COMPACT_ATOMS: atom_id res chain seq x y z
N MET A 1 1.53 -4.63 18.14
CA MET A 1 2.29 -4.18 16.95
C MET A 1 1.35 -4.15 15.77
N PHE A 2 1.60 -3.25 14.83
CA PHE A 2 0.78 -3.11 13.63
C PHE A 2 1.62 -3.19 12.36
N LEU A 3 1.02 -3.69 11.29
CA LEU A 3 1.53 -3.69 9.94
C LEU A 3 0.77 -2.64 9.12
N GLY A 4 1.45 -1.54 8.79
CA GLY A 4 0.96 -0.48 7.93
C GLY A 4 1.57 -0.57 6.52
N ALA A 5 0.91 0.05 5.56
CA ALA A 5 1.42 0.18 4.21
C ALA A 5 1.05 1.53 3.59
N SER A 6 1.94 2.02 2.73
CA SER A 6 1.73 3.22 1.91
C SER A 6 2.31 3.03 0.52
N LEU A 7 1.67 3.61 -0.49
CA LEU A 7 2.29 3.87 -1.78
C LEU A 7 2.97 5.24 -1.73
N TYR A 8 4.09 5.39 -2.44
CA TYR A 8 4.77 6.68 -2.60
C TYR A 8 5.14 6.92 -4.06
N ARG A 9 4.92 8.14 -4.52
CA ARG A 9 5.45 8.63 -5.80
C ARG A 9 5.85 10.09 -5.66
N SER A 10 7.04 10.43 -6.15
CA SER A 10 7.49 11.83 -6.18
C SER A 10 6.51 12.69 -6.99
N GLY A 11 6.15 13.86 -6.44
CA GLY A 11 5.14 14.76 -7.01
C GLY A 11 3.68 14.43 -6.63
N ILE A 12 3.39 13.23 -6.13
CA ILE A 12 2.07 12.85 -5.60
C ILE A 12 2.09 12.76 -4.06
N GLY A 13 3.18 12.25 -3.50
CA GLY A 13 3.34 12.02 -2.06
C GLY A 13 2.93 10.61 -1.64
N TYR A 14 2.63 10.46 -0.35
CA TYR A 14 2.20 9.19 0.24
C TYR A 14 0.69 8.99 0.08
N VAL A 15 0.32 7.75 -0.23
CA VAL A 15 -1.06 7.28 -0.23
C VAL A 15 -1.10 6.11 0.74
N SER A 16 -1.76 6.29 1.87
CA SER A 16 -1.88 5.27 2.92
C SER A 16 -3.29 4.69 2.94
N ASP A 17 -3.41 3.45 3.42
CA ASP A 17 -4.69 2.77 3.59
C ASP A 17 -4.85 2.33 5.05
N PRO A 18 -5.16 3.26 5.97
CA PRO A 18 -5.27 2.95 7.39
C PRO A 18 -6.44 2.02 7.71
N ALA A 19 -7.47 1.95 6.85
CA ALA A 19 -8.62 1.08 7.05
C ALA A 19 -8.27 -0.42 7.03
N HIS A 20 -7.12 -0.79 6.47
CA HIS A 20 -6.62 -2.16 6.45
C HIS A 20 -5.30 -2.33 7.20
N ASP A 21 -4.94 -1.40 8.08
CA ASP A 21 -3.86 -1.64 9.04
C ASP A 21 -4.17 -2.88 9.87
N LEU A 22 -3.14 -3.72 10.06
CA LEU A 22 -3.33 -5.04 10.63
C LEU A 22 -2.57 -5.16 11.94
N GLY A 23 -3.28 -5.44 13.04
CA GLY A 23 -2.65 -5.87 14.29
C GLY A 23 -1.97 -7.21 14.10
N VAL A 24 -0.68 -7.32 14.44
CA VAL A 24 0.12 -8.52 14.23
C VAL A 24 0.76 -9.02 15.53
N ALA A 25 0.78 -10.35 15.68
CA ALA A 25 1.57 -11.06 16.67
C ALA A 25 2.62 -11.92 15.92
N LEU A 26 3.89 -11.53 16.02
CA LEU A 26 4.99 -12.19 15.31
C LEU A 26 5.67 -13.20 16.22
N ASN A 27 5.90 -14.41 15.70
CA ASN A 27 6.71 -15.42 16.38
C ASN A 27 8.20 -15.18 16.13
N MET A 28 9.06 -15.78 16.96
CA MET A 28 10.49 -15.82 16.66
C MET A 28 10.76 -16.53 15.32
N GLY A 29 11.61 -15.93 14.48
CA GLY A 29 11.93 -16.45 13.16
C GLY A 29 11.07 -15.84 12.05
N ALA A 30 10.93 -16.57 10.94
CA ALA A 30 10.21 -16.10 9.77
C ALA A 30 8.69 -16.12 10.01
N ASN A 31 8.01 -15.04 9.62
CA ASN A 31 6.56 -14.93 9.63
C ASN A 31 6.10 -14.56 8.22
N ALA A 32 4.95 -15.08 7.80
CA ALA A 32 4.29 -14.69 6.56
C ALA A 32 2.96 -14.02 6.92
N VAL A 33 2.88 -12.71 6.68
CA VAL A 33 1.70 -11.89 6.99
C VAL A 33 1.35 -11.07 5.76
N SER A 34 0.07 -10.97 5.45
CA SER A 34 -0.45 -10.18 4.33
C SER A 34 -1.66 -9.36 4.77
N ARG A 35 -1.81 -8.16 4.19
CA ARG A 35 -3.01 -7.34 4.29
C ARG A 35 -3.43 -6.84 2.90
N PRO A 36 -4.74 -6.61 2.66
CA PRO A 36 -5.17 -5.89 1.46
C PRO A 36 -4.69 -4.43 1.48
N PHE A 37 -4.67 -3.82 0.31
CA PHE A 37 -4.43 -2.39 0.13
C PHE A 37 -5.47 -1.83 -0.84
N ALA A 38 -6.34 -0.94 -0.38
CA ALA A 38 -7.34 -0.29 -1.21
C ALA A 38 -6.74 0.91 -1.94
N LEU A 39 -6.82 0.90 -3.27
CA LEU A 39 -6.44 2.06 -4.09
C LEU A 39 -7.57 3.10 -4.04
N PRO A 40 -7.27 4.38 -3.73
CA PRO A 40 -8.27 5.43 -3.86
C PRO A 40 -8.65 5.64 -5.33
N THR A 41 -9.91 6.00 -5.58
CA THR A 41 -10.36 6.35 -6.93
C THR A 41 -9.65 7.62 -7.42
N GLY A 42 -9.28 7.64 -8.70
CA GLY A 42 -8.58 8.79 -9.30
C GLY A 42 -7.10 8.91 -8.93
N LEU A 43 -6.48 7.86 -8.38
CA LEU A 43 -5.03 7.80 -8.19
C LEU A 43 -4.32 8.00 -9.55
N PRO A 44 -3.44 9.00 -9.70
CA PRO A 44 -2.84 9.29 -11.01
C PRO A 44 -1.97 8.15 -11.53
N ASP A 45 -1.99 7.96 -12.86
CA ASP A 45 -1.15 6.99 -13.55
C ASP A 45 0.34 7.18 -13.26
N GLY A 46 1.06 6.07 -13.15
CA GLY A 46 2.50 6.03 -12.93
C GLY A 46 2.93 4.90 -12.00
N ASN A 47 4.23 4.87 -11.73
CA ASN A 47 4.85 3.88 -10.86
C ASN A 47 4.94 4.44 -9.43
N TYR A 48 4.53 3.61 -8.48
CA TYR A 48 4.56 3.89 -7.05
C TYR A 48 5.46 2.88 -6.35
N ASP A 49 6.29 3.38 -5.44
CA ASP A 49 7.02 2.56 -4.49
C ASP A 49 6.03 2.05 -3.44
N LEU A 50 6.19 0.80 -3.00
CA LEU A 50 5.45 0.26 -1.86
C LEU A 50 6.31 0.36 -0.62
N LEU A 51 5.79 1.01 0.42
CA LEU A 51 6.37 1.03 1.76
C LEU A 51 5.51 0.17 2.67
N VAL A 52 6.16 -0.75 3.38
CA VAL A 52 5.53 -1.58 4.41
C VAL A 52 6.29 -1.34 5.70
N THR A 53 5.58 -0.97 6.76
CA THR A 53 6.19 -0.57 8.03
C THR A 53 5.57 -1.35 9.18
N LEU A 54 6.42 -1.86 10.08
CA LEU A 54 5.98 -2.38 11.37
C LEU A 54 6.01 -1.26 12.41
N TYR A 55 4.91 -1.07 13.12
CA TYR A 55 4.75 -0.07 14.15
C TYR A 55 4.59 -0.71 15.53
N LEU A 56 5.17 -0.07 16.53
CA LEU A 56 4.81 -0.25 17.93
C LEU A 56 3.71 0.77 18.26
N ASP A 57 2.53 0.26 18.62
CA ASP A 57 1.41 1.03 19.17
C ASP A 57 1.79 1.48 20.58
N ILE A 58 2.25 2.72 20.71
CA ILE A 58 2.79 3.25 21.98
C ILE A 58 1.67 3.80 22.86
N ASP A 59 0.66 4.39 22.23
CA ASP A 59 -0.45 5.02 22.93
C ASP A 59 -1.63 4.07 23.18
N ASP A 60 -1.51 2.80 22.77
CA ASP A 60 -2.42 1.68 23.01
C ASP A 60 -3.85 1.98 22.50
N ASN A 61 -3.94 2.68 21.38
CA ASN A 61 -5.21 3.12 20.82
C ASN A 61 -5.72 2.24 19.66
N ALA A 62 -4.98 1.17 19.34
CA ALA A 62 -5.27 0.21 18.29
C ALA A 62 -5.35 0.81 16.87
N ALA A 63 -4.64 1.91 16.61
CA ALA A 63 -4.58 2.57 15.31
C ALA A 63 -3.19 3.17 15.05
N ILE A 64 -2.67 3.00 13.83
CA ILE A 64 -1.39 3.62 13.45
C ILE A 64 -1.56 5.13 13.32
N ASN A 65 -0.83 5.89 14.13
CA ASN A 65 -0.92 7.35 14.16
C ASN A 65 0.43 8.01 14.54
N SER A 66 0.44 9.33 14.74
CA SER A 66 1.67 10.09 15.06
C SER A 66 2.27 9.78 16.44
N GLY A 67 1.50 9.14 17.33
CA GLY A 67 1.96 8.66 18.63
C GLY A 67 2.81 7.38 18.56
N ASP A 68 2.80 6.69 17.41
CA ASP A 68 3.43 5.38 17.27
C ASP A 68 4.86 5.44 16.76
N LEU A 69 5.61 4.38 17.10
CA LEU A 69 6.99 4.24 16.65
C LEU A 69 7.08 3.27 15.47
N ALA A 70 7.55 3.78 14.33
CA ALA A 70 7.99 2.94 13.22
C ALA A 70 9.26 2.16 13.64
N LEU A 71 9.14 0.84 13.75
CA LEU A 71 10.25 -0.04 14.13
C LEU A 71 11.14 -0.38 12.95
N THR A 72 10.53 -0.65 11.79
CA THR A 72 11.24 -0.92 10.54
C THR A 72 10.34 -0.66 9.36
N THR A 73 10.92 -0.16 8.26
CA THR A 73 10.24 0.08 7.00
C THR A 73 10.99 -0.63 5.89
N THR A 74 10.27 -1.38 5.07
CA THR A 74 10.78 -1.94 3.82
C THR A 74 10.16 -1.18 2.65
N THR A 75 11.01 -0.75 1.71
CA THR A 75 10.58 -0.11 0.48
C THR A 75 10.84 -1.04 -0.70
N LEU A 76 9.81 -1.29 -1.50
CA LEU A 76 9.90 -1.97 -2.79
C LEU A 76 9.72 -0.90 -3.89
N PRO A 77 10.80 -0.50 -4.59
CA PRO A 77 10.73 0.52 -5.62
C PRO A 77 9.87 0.09 -6.81
N GLY A 78 9.00 0.98 -7.30
CA GLY A 78 8.16 0.76 -8.47
C GLY A 78 7.26 -0.49 -8.40
N ALA A 79 6.87 -0.91 -7.20
CA ALA A 79 6.12 -2.14 -6.96
C ALA A 79 4.72 -2.16 -7.60
N VAL A 80 4.10 -0.99 -7.75
CA VAL A 80 2.74 -0.85 -8.29
C VAL A 80 2.74 0.15 -9.42
N THR A 81 2.26 -0.28 -10.59
CA THR A 81 1.99 0.61 -11.73
C THR A 81 0.49 0.85 -11.81
N ILE A 82 0.08 2.10 -11.68
CA ILE A 82 -1.28 2.54 -11.93
C ILE A 82 -1.38 2.97 -13.39
N SER A 83 -2.36 2.43 -14.10
CA SER A 83 -2.64 2.81 -15.47
C SER A 83 -4.15 2.77 -15.73
N THR A 84 -4.69 3.91 -16.15
CA THR A 84 -6.00 4.04 -16.75
C THR A 84 -5.95 3.46 -18.17
N LEU A 85 -5.91 2.14 -18.25
CA LEU A 85 -5.93 1.39 -19.51
C LEU A 85 -7.35 1.36 -20.11
N ASP A 86 -7.89 2.53 -20.46
CA ASP A 86 -9.06 2.60 -21.34
C ASP A 86 -8.65 2.46 -22.82
N ALA A 87 -7.38 2.72 -23.18
CA ALA A 87 -6.95 2.81 -24.58
C ALA A 87 -6.57 1.48 -25.25
N VAL A 88 -6.25 0.41 -24.50
CA VAL A 88 -5.85 -0.89 -25.11
C VAL A 88 -7.04 -1.69 -25.65
N PHE A 89 -8.26 -1.36 -25.22
CA PHE A 89 -9.49 -1.93 -25.79
C PHE A 89 -10.28 -0.91 -26.62
N ALA A 90 -9.93 0.37 -26.57
CA ALA A 90 -10.58 1.42 -27.38
C ALA A 90 -10.27 1.34 -28.90
N ASN A 91 -9.28 0.54 -29.30
CA ASN A 91 -8.86 0.37 -30.70
C ASN A 91 -9.41 -0.88 -31.40
N GLY A 92 -10.49 -1.47 -30.90
CA GLY A 92 -11.44 -2.23 -31.74
C GLY A 92 -11.12 -3.72 -31.97
N PHE A 93 -11.42 -4.56 -30.99
CA PHE A 93 -11.67 -6.00 -31.23
C PHE A 93 -13.13 -6.29 -31.62
N GLU A 94 -13.97 -5.27 -31.79
CA GLU A 94 -15.34 -5.37 -32.31
C GLU A 94 -15.37 -5.47 -33.85
N ALA A 95 -14.47 -6.26 -34.45
CA ALA A 95 -14.56 -6.66 -35.85
C ALA A 95 -15.29 -8.01 -35.93
N THR A 96 -16.54 -7.92 -36.36
CA THR A 96 -17.55 -8.98 -36.59
C THR A 96 -17.09 -10.13 -37.51
N PRO A 97 -17.79 -11.27 -37.42
CA PRO A 97 -18.49 -11.87 -38.56
C PRO A 97 -19.97 -11.47 -38.59
#